data_AF-A0A5K1CN75-F1
#
_entry.id   AF-A0A5K1CN75-F1
#
_cell.length_a   1.000
_cell.length_b   1.000
_cell.length_c   1.000
_cell.angle_alpha   90.00
_cell.angle_beta   90.00
_cell.angle_gamma   90.00
#
_symmetry.space_group_name_H-M   'P 1'
#
loop_
_entity.id
_entity.type
_entity.pdbx_description
1 polymer ?
#
loop_
_entity_poly.entity_id
_entity_poly.type
_entity_poly.pdbx_seq_one_letter_code
_entity_poly.pdbx_strand_id
1 'polypeptide(L)'
;NILQAAFWYGLVVHFRIYPIIYSLPILIILDSEYHQPGGKPLLNIWEVWQQKPQSSLKEKNMIFSSLCKITVTSGWSSMGNILNRQRILFALLSGAIFFFWTGLFFHLYGWDFLNEALLYHLTRTDPRHNFSIYFYHIYLHHQHPFLVLEKLISFIPQLAVQLVLVFTFANDLPFCFFVQTVAFVAFNK
;
A
#
# COMPACT_ATOMS: atom_id res chain seq x y z
N ASN A 1 -2.79 16.15 -15.36
CA ASN A 1 -4.02 16.72 -14.77
C ASN A 1 -4.49 15.91 -13.58
N ILE A 2 -4.55 16.52 -12.38
CA ILE A 2 -4.93 15.84 -11.13
C ILE A 2 -6.37 15.30 -11.20
N LEU A 3 -7.29 16.07 -11.80
CA LEU A 3 -8.69 15.66 -11.95
C LEU A 3 -8.84 14.38 -12.78
N GLN A 4 -8.13 14.29 -13.91
CA GLN A 4 -8.13 13.11 -14.76
C GLN A 4 -7.50 11.91 -14.04
N ALA A 5 -6.40 12.12 -13.31
CA ALA A 5 -5.76 11.07 -12.52
C ALA A 5 -6.70 10.54 -11.43
N ALA A 6 -7.37 11.42 -10.68
CA ALA A 6 -8.35 11.05 -9.67
C ALA A 6 -9.54 10.29 -10.29
N PHE A 7 -9.98 10.70 -11.48
CA PHE A 7 -11.06 10.03 -12.21
C PHE A 7 -10.72 8.59 -12.57
N TRP A 8 -9.59 8.38 -13.25
CA TRP A 8 -9.15 7.03 -13.62
C TRP A 8 -8.82 6.18 -12.41
N TYR A 9 -8.22 6.77 -11.37
CA TYR A 9 -7.92 6.04 -10.14
C TYR A 9 -9.18 5.53 -9.45
N GLY A 10 -10.22 6.38 -9.29
CA GLY A 10 -11.50 5.97 -8.71
C GLY A 10 -12.18 4.84 -9.48
N LEU A 11 -12.14 4.87 -10.82
CA LEU A 11 -12.64 3.79 -11.67
C LEU A 11 -11.85 2.49 -11.49
N VAL A 12 -10.52 2.56 -11.50
CA VAL A 12 -9.66 1.38 -11.33
C VAL A 12 -9.92 0.69 -9.99
N VAL A 13 -10.04 1.46 -8.90
CA VAL A 13 -10.35 0.94 -7.56
C VAL A 13 -11.75 0.33 -7.49
N HIS A 14 -12.71 0.86 -8.24
CA HIS A 14 -14.05 0.28 -8.34
C HIS A 14 -14.03 -1.08 -9.05
N PHE A 15 -13.30 -1.20 -10.18
CA PHE A 15 -13.23 -2.47 -10.93
C PHE A 15 -12.40 -3.55 -10.23
N ARG A 16 -11.35 -3.16 -9.52
CA ARG A 16 -10.53 -4.05 -8.70
C ARG A 16 -10.23 -3.32 -7.42
N ILE A 17 -10.51 -3.93 -6.28
CA ILE A 17 -10.33 -3.27 -4.97
C ILE A 17 -8.84 -3.10 -4.59
N TYR A 18 -7.96 -4.02 -5.02
CA TYR A 18 -6.55 -4.08 -4.59
C TYR A 18 -5.71 -2.80 -4.81
N PRO A 19 -5.86 -2.05 -5.92
CA PRO A 19 -5.16 -0.78 -6.13
C PRO A 19 -5.41 0.29 -5.05
N ILE A 20 -6.37 0.09 -4.14
CA ILE A 20 -6.60 0.95 -2.99
C ILE A 20 -5.36 1.12 -2.11
N ILE A 21 -4.48 0.11 -2.04
CA ILE A 21 -3.25 0.18 -1.22
C ILE A 21 -2.26 1.24 -1.73
N TYR A 22 -2.37 1.64 -3.00
CA TYR A 22 -1.52 2.67 -3.60
C TYR A 22 -2.03 4.09 -3.37
N SER A 23 -3.21 4.26 -2.78
CA SER A 23 -3.81 5.59 -2.56
C SER A 23 -2.94 6.48 -1.67
N LEU A 24 -2.45 5.94 -0.55
CA LEU A 24 -1.64 6.66 0.43
C LEU A 24 -0.29 7.16 -0.12
N PRO A 25 0.55 6.35 -0.77
CA PRO A 25 1.80 6.85 -1.35
C PRO A 25 1.56 7.86 -2.48
N ILE A 26 0.50 7.69 -3.29
CA ILE A 26 0.10 8.68 -4.30
C ILE A 26 -0.31 10.01 -3.64
N LEU A 27 -1.00 9.98 -2.50
CA LEU A 27 -1.36 11.20 -1.77
C LEU A 27 -0.14 11.91 -1.20
N ILE A 28 0.83 11.17 -0.66
CA ILE A 28 2.05 11.74 -0.09
C ILE A 28 2.89 12.44 -1.17
N ILE A 29 2.99 11.90 -2.39
CA ILE A 29 3.78 12.52 -3.46
C ILE A 29 3.11 13.79 -4.05
N LEU A 30 1.77 13.89 -4.00
CA LEU A 30 0.98 14.83 -4.81
C LEU A 30 1.20 16.32 -4.50
N ASP A 31 1.77 16.67 -3.35
CA ASP A 31 2.03 18.06 -2.92
C ASP A 31 3.49 18.37 -2.63
N SER A 32 4.36 17.35 -2.61
CA SER A 32 5.77 17.67 -2.51
C SER A 32 6.11 18.39 -3.81
N GLU A 33 6.56 19.64 -3.74
CA GLU A 33 7.19 20.34 -4.85
C GLU A 33 8.38 19.50 -5.34
N TYR A 34 8.09 18.47 -6.13
CA TYR A 34 9.06 17.54 -6.69
C TYR A 34 9.67 18.19 -7.94
N HIS A 35 10.14 19.42 -7.77
CA HIS A 35 11.04 20.12 -8.69
C HIS A 35 12.50 19.97 -8.22
N GLN A 36 12.83 18.81 -7.62
CA GLN A 36 14.21 18.40 -7.38
C GLN A 36 14.55 17.27 -8.37
N PRO A 37 15.08 17.59 -9.56
CA PRO A 37 15.61 16.60 -10.51
C PRO A 37 16.95 16.01 -10.00
N GLY A 38 17.01 15.53 -8.75
CA GLY A 38 18.29 15.18 -8.12
C GLY A 38 18.25 14.25 -6.90
N GLY A 39 17.07 13.89 -6.38
CA GLY A 39 16.96 12.84 -5.36
C GLY A 39 17.23 11.48 -6.00
N LYS A 40 18.48 11.01 -5.97
CA LYS A 40 18.88 9.73 -6.57
C LYS A 40 17.96 8.61 -6.03
N PRO A 41 17.25 7.84 -6.88
CA PRO A 41 16.37 6.77 -6.44
C PRO A 41 17.16 5.75 -5.60
N LEU A 42 16.49 5.05 -4.69
CA LEU A 42 17.13 4.03 -3.85
C LEU A 42 17.83 2.96 -4.69
N LEU A 43 17.32 2.71 -5.91
CA LEU A 43 17.93 1.87 -6.94
C LEU A 43 19.33 2.36 -7.37
N ASN A 44 19.53 3.66 -7.58
CA ASN A 44 20.84 4.22 -7.93
C ASN A 44 21.84 4.07 -6.78
N ILE A 45 21.36 4.17 -5.54
CA ILE A 45 22.18 3.90 -4.36
C ILE A 45 22.54 2.41 -4.32
N TRP A 46 21.59 1.51 -4.57
CA TRP A 46 21.82 0.08 -4.61
C TRP A 46 22.85 -0.35 -5.67
N GLU A 47 22.85 0.29 -6.85
CA GLU A 47 23.90 0.10 -7.86
C GLU A 47 25.30 0.53 -7.35
N VAL A 48 25.38 1.66 -6.63
CA VAL A 48 26.63 2.10 -5.96
C VAL A 48 27.09 1.09 -4.90
N TRP A 49 26.15 0.43 -4.21
CA TRP A 49 26.45 -0.63 -3.23
C TRP A 49 26.97 -1.90 -3.87
N GLN A 50 26.52 -2.26 -5.07
CA GLN A 50 27.02 -3.42 -5.80
C GLN A 50 28.46 -3.21 -6.30
N GLN A 51 28.87 -1.97 -6.55
CA GLN A 51 30.20 -1.67 -7.11
C GLN A 51 31.36 -1.67 -6.09
N LYS A 52 31.14 -1.89 -4.78
CA LYS A 52 32.21 -1.96 -3.77
C LYS A 52 32.39 -3.37 -3.18
N PRO A 53 33.37 -4.17 -3.64
CA PRO A 53 33.56 -5.56 -3.19
C PRO A 53 34.22 -5.70 -1.80
N GLN A 54 34.91 -4.68 -1.27
CA GLN A 54 35.70 -4.76 -0.02
C GLN A 54 35.30 -3.75 1.07
N SER A 55 34.00 -3.57 1.34
CA SER A 55 33.57 -2.83 2.53
C SER A 55 33.30 -3.78 3.70
N SER A 56 33.83 -3.44 4.89
CA SER A 56 33.66 -4.24 6.09
C SER A 56 32.17 -4.35 6.46
N LEU A 57 31.75 -5.49 7.03
CA LEU A 57 30.35 -5.73 7.43
C LEU A 57 29.81 -4.63 8.37
N LYS A 58 30.71 -4.02 9.15
CA LYS A 58 30.43 -2.90 10.06
C LYS A 58 30.10 -1.61 9.30
N GLU A 59 30.80 -1.34 8.21
CA GLU A 59 30.61 -0.17 7.35
C GLU A 59 29.30 -0.28 6.56
N LYS A 60 28.99 -1.49 6.06
CA LYS A 60 27.68 -1.82 5.47
C LYS A 60 26.55 -1.58 6.49
N ASN A 61 26.67 -2.12 7.70
CA ASN A 61 25.64 -1.94 8.73
C ASN A 61 25.46 -0.47 9.14
N MET A 62 26.54 0.31 9.17
CA MET A 62 26.49 1.74 9.50
C MET A 62 25.81 2.57 8.40
N ILE A 63 26.14 2.33 7.12
CA ILE A 63 25.49 3.01 6.01
C ILE A 63 24.01 2.61 5.94
N PHE A 64 23.69 1.32 6.13
CA PHE A 64 22.30 0.84 6.16
C PHE A 64 21.49 1.50 7.29
N SER A 65 22.04 1.55 8.50
CA SER A 65 21.42 2.25 9.64
C SER A 65 21.19 3.74 9.35
N SER A 66 22.15 4.41 8.72
CA SER A 66 22.04 5.84 8.38
C SER A 66 21.01 6.06 7.27
N LEU A 67 20.98 5.21 6.24
CA LEU A 67 19.98 5.25 5.19
C LEU A 67 18.58 5.04 5.77
N CYS A 68 18.36 3.98 6.55
CA CYS A 68 17.09 3.74 7.24
C CYS A 68 16.67 4.95 8.09
N LYS A 69 17.59 5.56 8.85
CA LYS A 69 17.27 6.76 9.62
C LYS A 69 16.84 7.92 8.72
N ILE A 70 17.51 8.17 7.59
CA ILE A 70 17.17 9.24 6.66
C ILE A 70 15.82 8.99 5.97
N THR A 71 15.53 7.76 5.52
CA THR A 71 14.23 7.43 4.92
C THR A 71 13.10 7.53 5.95
N VAL A 72 13.32 7.05 7.18
CA VAL A 72 12.30 7.11 8.26
C VAL A 72 12.03 8.55 8.71
N THR A 73 13.07 9.39 8.88
CA THR A 73 12.87 10.78 9.31
C THR A 73 12.27 11.66 8.20
N SER A 74 12.60 11.42 6.93
CA SER A 74 12.03 12.15 5.80
C SER A 74 10.57 11.77 5.49
N GLY A 75 10.18 10.51 5.74
CA GLY A 75 8.79 10.08 5.67
C GLY A 75 7.90 10.80 6.68
N TRP A 76 8.39 10.93 7.91
CA TRP A 76 7.66 11.57 9.02
C TRP A 76 7.54 13.09 8.85
N SER A 77 8.56 13.76 8.30
CA SER A 77 8.49 15.21 8.04
C SER A 77 7.51 15.57 6.92
N SER A 78 7.24 14.65 5.98
CA SER A 78 6.25 14.83 4.91
C SER A 78 4.78 14.80 5.40
N MET A 79 4.54 14.31 6.63
CA MET A 79 3.22 14.32 7.27
C MET A 79 2.78 15.72 7.73
N GLY A 80 3.70 16.69 7.85
CA GLY A 80 3.41 18.04 8.35
C GLY A 80 2.39 18.81 7.50
N ASN A 81 2.13 18.38 6.26
CA ASN A 81 1.22 19.06 5.32
C ASN A 81 0.18 18.13 4.68
N ILE A 82 -0.34 17.12 5.40
CA ILE A 82 -1.34 16.16 4.89
C ILE A 82 -2.60 16.86 4.31
N LEU A 83 -2.93 18.05 4.80
CA LEU A 83 -4.12 18.82 4.44
C LEU A 83 -3.92 19.79 3.26
N ASN A 84 -3.19 19.38 2.21
CA ASN A 84 -3.12 20.20 1.01
C ASN A 84 -4.41 20.11 0.18
N ARG A 85 -4.80 21.23 -0.44
CA ARG A 85 -5.94 21.32 -1.36
C ARG A 85 -5.86 20.29 -2.49
N GLN A 86 -4.69 20.04 -3.06
CA GLN A 86 -4.55 19.07 -4.16
C GLN A 86 -4.76 17.63 -3.69
N ARG A 87 -4.22 17.29 -2.50
CA ARG A 87 -4.40 15.97 -1.86
C ARG A 87 -5.87 15.71 -1.54
N ILE A 88 -6.53 16.70 -0.93
CA ILE A 88 -7.96 16.65 -0.59
C ILE A 88 -8.79 16.53 -1.86
N LEU A 89 -8.49 17.33 -2.90
CA LEU A 89 -9.20 17.27 -4.18
C LEU A 89 -9.09 15.90 -4.83
N PHE A 90 -7.88 15.31 -4.87
CA PHE A 90 -7.67 13.98 -5.42
C PHE A 90 -8.42 12.91 -4.62
N ALA A 91 -8.31 12.94 -3.29
CA ALA A 91 -8.97 11.99 -2.39
C ALA A 91 -10.50 12.06 -2.52
N LEU A 92 -11.07 13.27 -2.46
CA LEU A 92 -12.52 13.47 -2.56
C LEU A 92 -13.05 13.09 -3.94
N LEU A 93 -12.38 13.46 -5.03
CA LEU A 93 -12.86 13.16 -6.37
C LEU A 93 -12.78 11.66 -6.68
N SER A 94 -11.65 11.01 -6.39
CA SER A 94 -11.51 9.57 -6.59
C SER A 94 -12.45 8.77 -5.70
N GLY A 95 -12.62 9.18 -4.43
CA GLY A 95 -13.58 8.61 -3.50
C GLY A 95 -15.03 8.79 -3.97
N ALA A 96 -15.40 9.98 -4.45
CA ALA A 96 -16.74 10.24 -4.97
C ALA A 96 -17.06 9.34 -6.18
N ILE A 97 -16.11 9.13 -7.08
CA ILE A 97 -16.29 8.24 -8.24
C ILE A 97 -16.45 6.79 -7.79
N PHE A 98 -15.60 6.33 -6.87
CA PHE A 98 -15.70 4.99 -6.30
C PHE A 98 -17.08 4.75 -5.63
N PHE A 99 -17.53 5.67 -4.76
CA PHE A 99 -18.81 5.54 -4.08
C PHE A 99 -20.00 5.70 -5.02
N PHE A 100 -19.92 6.59 -6.01
CA PHE A 100 -20.96 6.75 -7.01
C PHE A 100 -21.22 5.46 -7.78
N TRP A 101 -20.17 4.84 -8.33
CA TRP A 101 -20.31 3.59 -9.06
C TRP A 101 -20.73 2.44 -8.15
N THR A 102 -20.13 2.33 -6.96
CA THR A 102 -20.53 1.32 -5.97
C THR A 102 -22.01 1.46 -5.58
N GLY A 103 -22.49 2.68 -5.38
CA GLY A 103 -23.89 2.97 -5.08
C GLY A 103 -24.83 2.67 -6.24
N LEU A 104 -24.42 2.99 -7.48
CA LEU A 104 -25.16 2.65 -8.70
C LEU A 104 -25.32 1.14 -8.84
N PHE A 105 -24.24 0.37 -8.69
CA PHE A 105 -24.31 -1.09 -8.77
C PHE A 105 -25.06 -1.71 -7.59
N PHE A 106 -24.95 -1.15 -6.40
CA PHE A 106 -25.76 -1.56 -5.26
C PHE A 106 -27.26 -1.31 -5.51
N HIS A 107 -27.63 -0.21 -6.17
CA HIS A 107 -29.02 0.04 -6.52
C HIS A 107 -29.57 -0.97 -7.56
N LEU A 108 -28.74 -1.38 -8.52
CA LEU A 108 -29.13 -2.33 -9.57
C LEU A 108 -29.17 -3.79 -9.10
N TYR A 109 -28.23 -4.21 -8.25
CA TYR A 109 -27.99 -5.61 -7.91
C TYR A 109 -28.16 -5.94 -6.42
N GLY A 110 -28.35 -4.92 -5.56
CA GLY A 110 -28.60 -5.08 -4.14
C GLY A 110 -27.41 -5.62 -3.35
N TRP A 111 -27.73 -6.41 -2.32
CA TRP A 111 -26.76 -6.97 -1.38
C TRP A 111 -25.81 -7.98 -1.99
N ASP A 112 -26.25 -8.73 -3.01
CA ASP A 112 -25.42 -9.75 -3.67
C ASP A 112 -24.17 -9.10 -4.30
N PHE A 113 -24.35 -7.95 -4.95
CA PHE A 113 -23.22 -7.17 -5.47
C PHE A 113 -22.25 -6.74 -4.36
N LEU A 114 -22.76 -6.17 -3.26
CA LEU A 114 -21.89 -5.68 -2.19
C LEU A 114 -21.10 -6.83 -1.55
N ASN A 115 -21.75 -7.98 -1.38
CA ASN A 115 -21.13 -9.16 -0.83
C ASN A 115 -20.04 -9.69 -1.77
N GLU A 116 -20.35 -9.98 -3.03
CA GLU A 116 -19.41 -10.53 -4.01
C GLU A 116 -18.26 -9.55 -4.32
N ALA A 117 -18.57 -8.27 -4.54
CA ALA A 117 -17.59 -7.28 -5.00
C ALA A 117 -16.67 -6.75 -3.91
N LEU A 118 -17.13 -6.65 -2.65
CA LEU A 118 -16.37 -6.02 -1.55
C LEU A 118 -16.23 -6.92 -0.31
N LEU A 119 -17.35 -7.35 0.30
CA LEU A 119 -17.32 -7.97 1.63
C LEU A 119 -16.69 -9.38 1.62
N TYR A 120 -16.92 -10.12 0.55
CA TYR A 120 -16.36 -11.45 0.36
C TYR A 120 -14.83 -11.39 0.28
N HIS A 121 -14.26 -10.37 -0.37
CA HIS A 121 -12.81 -10.18 -0.43
C HIS A 121 -12.17 -9.82 0.91
N LEU A 122 -12.91 -9.22 1.86
CA LEU A 122 -12.41 -8.90 3.20
C LEU A 122 -12.34 -10.10 4.14
N THR A 123 -13.21 -11.09 3.91
CA THR A 123 -13.44 -12.23 4.82
C THR A 123 -13.01 -13.57 4.24
N ARG A 124 -12.77 -13.65 2.92
CA ARG A 124 -12.26 -14.85 2.25
C ARG A 124 -10.84 -15.15 2.70
N THR A 125 -10.62 -16.40 3.09
CA THR A 125 -9.30 -16.99 3.32
C THR A 125 -9.15 -18.18 2.37
N ASP A 126 -8.12 -18.17 1.53
CA ASP A 126 -7.88 -19.24 0.56
C ASP A 126 -6.52 -19.89 0.83
N PRO A 127 -6.44 -20.87 1.75
CA PRO A 127 -5.15 -21.44 2.14
C PRO A 127 -4.43 -22.10 0.96
N ARG A 128 -5.13 -22.78 0.03
CA ARG A 128 -4.48 -23.61 -1.00
C ARG A 128 -3.57 -22.83 -1.95
N HIS A 129 -3.81 -21.53 -2.10
CA HIS A 129 -3.05 -20.64 -2.97
C HIS A 129 -2.47 -19.43 -2.21
N ASN A 130 -2.46 -19.47 -0.88
CA ASN A 130 -1.88 -18.40 -0.08
C ASN A 130 -0.38 -18.61 0.08
N PHE A 131 0.42 -17.69 -0.45
CA PHE A 131 1.88 -17.67 -0.27
C PHE A 131 2.30 -16.91 1.00
N SER A 132 1.33 -16.54 1.85
CA SER A 132 1.62 -15.81 3.06
C SER A 132 2.27 -16.67 4.14
N ILE A 133 2.88 -15.98 5.09
CA ILE A 133 3.46 -16.57 6.29
C ILE A 133 2.39 -17.31 7.13
N TYR A 134 1.13 -16.91 7.01
CA TYR A 134 0.01 -17.47 7.77
C TYR A 134 -0.56 -18.76 7.17
N PHE A 135 -0.16 -19.12 5.94
CA PHE A 135 -0.67 -20.28 5.20
C PHE A 135 -0.82 -21.54 6.06
N TYR A 136 0.27 -21.98 6.71
CA TYR A 136 0.28 -23.23 7.46
C TYR A 136 -0.65 -23.19 8.66
N HIS A 137 -0.71 -22.05 9.36
CA HIS A 137 -1.60 -21.87 10.51
C HIS A 137 -3.08 -21.90 10.10
N ILE A 138 -3.43 -21.21 9.01
CA ILE A 138 -4.80 -21.19 8.45
C ILE A 138 -5.21 -22.57 7.96
N TYR A 139 -4.27 -23.30 7.33
CA TYR A 139 -4.50 -24.65 6.82
C TYR A 139 -4.87 -25.64 7.94
N LEU A 140 -4.15 -25.61 9.06
CA LEU A 140 -4.42 -26.49 10.20
C LEU A 140 -5.73 -26.15 10.94
N HIS A 141 -6.11 -24.87 10.99
CA HIS A 141 -7.34 -24.43 11.67
C HIS A 141 -8.60 -24.46 10.80
N HIS A 142 -8.55 -25.02 9.58
CA HIS A 142 -9.66 -24.98 8.64
C HIS A 142 -10.95 -25.67 9.14
N GLN A 143 -10.86 -26.54 10.15
CA GLN A 143 -11.99 -27.28 10.73
C GLN A 143 -12.82 -26.45 11.72
N HIS A 144 -12.29 -25.33 12.23
CA HIS A 144 -13.01 -24.44 13.15
C HIS A 144 -13.24 -23.08 12.48
N PRO A 145 -14.50 -22.70 12.20
CA PRO A 145 -14.77 -21.43 11.52
C PRO A 145 -14.36 -20.26 12.41
N PHE A 146 -13.40 -19.46 11.95
CA PHE A 146 -13.04 -18.19 12.60
C PHE A 146 -14.22 -17.24 12.62
N LEU A 147 -14.38 -16.51 13.73
CA LEU A 147 -15.31 -15.40 13.82
C LEU A 147 -14.90 -14.28 12.86
N VAL A 148 -15.86 -13.49 12.38
CA VAL A 148 -15.58 -12.32 11.51
C VAL A 148 -14.59 -11.36 12.18
N LEU A 149 -14.65 -11.23 13.50
CA LEU A 149 -13.75 -10.39 14.28
C LEU A 149 -12.29 -10.90 14.24
N GLU A 150 -12.08 -12.21 14.33
CA GLU A 150 -10.73 -12.81 14.25
C GLU A 150 -10.12 -12.63 12.86
N LYS A 151 -10.95 -12.74 11.82
CA LYS A 151 -10.57 -12.40 10.44
C LYS A 151 -10.22 -10.91 10.29
N LEU A 152 -10.88 -10.01 11.02
CA LEU A 152 -10.54 -8.59 10.99
C LEU A 152 -9.24 -8.30 11.74
N ILE A 153 -9.03 -8.93 12.90
CA ILE A 153 -7.80 -8.78 13.71
C ILE A 153 -6.58 -9.28 12.95
N SER A 154 -6.69 -10.40 12.23
CA SER A 154 -5.59 -10.91 11.38
C SER A 154 -5.23 -9.99 10.20
N PHE A 155 -6.05 -8.98 9.91
CA PHE A 155 -5.71 -7.93 8.93
C PHE A 155 -4.79 -6.84 9.50
N ILE A 156 -4.71 -6.70 10.83
CA ILE A 156 -3.96 -5.63 11.48
C ILE A 156 -2.45 -5.69 11.13
N PRO A 157 -1.77 -6.86 11.17
CA PRO A 157 -0.38 -6.95 10.75
C PRO A 157 -0.17 -6.53 9.30
N GLN A 158 -1.07 -6.95 8.39
CA GLN A 158 -1.03 -6.60 6.98
C GLN A 158 -1.16 -5.07 6.80
N LEU A 159 -2.12 -4.44 7.48
CA LEU A 159 -2.32 -2.99 7.44
C LEU A 159 -1.12 -2.23 8.03
N ALA A 160 -0.60 -2.67 9.17
CA ALA A 160 0.55 -2.04 9.83
C ALA A 160 1.79 -2.05 8.92
N VAL A 161 2.10 -3.19 8.29
CA VAL A 161 3.24 -3.29 7.36
C VAL A 161 3.04 -2.36 6.16
N GLN A 162 1.83 -2.30 5.58
CA GLN A 162 1.54 -1.37 4.48
C GLN A 162 1.80 0.09 4.87
N LEU A 163 1.31 0.53 6.03
CA LEU A 163 1.54 1.89 6.51
C LEU A 163 3.04 2.19 6.70
N VAL A 164 3.77 1.30 7.36
CA VAL A 164 5.23 1.47 7.59
C VAL A 164 5.97 1.61 6.26
N LEU A 165 5.65 0.78 5.26
CA LEU A 165 6.29 0.81 3.95
C LEU A 165 5.98 2.11 3.19
N VAL A 166 4.74 2.58 3.25
CA VAL A 166 4.34 3.86 2.63
C VAL A 166 5.14 5.00 3.25
N PHE A 167 5.17 5.12 4.58
CA PHE A 167 5.93 6.19 5.22
C PHE A 167 7.44 6.09 4.97
N THR A 168 7.98 4.88 4.81
CA THR A 168 9.42 4.70 4.58
C THR A 168 9.81 4.96 3.12
N PHE A 169 8.98 4.58 2.15
CA PHE A 169 9.37 4.51 0.73
C PHE A 169 8.54 5.37 -0.22
N ALA A 170 7.57 6.16 0.24
CA ALA A 170 6.72 6.98 -0.65
C ALA A 170 7.49 7.94 -1.57
N ASN A 171 8.72 8.31 -1.22
CA ASN A 171 9.59 9.16 -2.07
C ASN A 171 10.06 8.47 -3.36
N ASP A 172 10.08 7.13 -3.39
CA ASP A 172 10.42 6.30 -4.56
C ASP A 172 9.20 5.43 -4.91
N LEU A 173 8.25 6.01 -5.66
CA LEU A 173 6.96 5.37 -5.94
C LEU A 173 7.08 3.97 -6.58
N PRO A 174 7.90 3.74 -7.62
CA PRO A 174 8.01 2.42 -8.22
C PRO A 174 8.48 1.37 -7.21
N PHE A 175 9.47 1.71 -6.38
CA PHE A 175 9.94 0.83 -5.32
C PHE A 175 8.89 0.63 -4.23
N CYS A 176 8.20 1.70 -3.82
CA CYS A 176 7.11 1.64 -2.84
C CYS A 176 6.00 0.68 -3.29
N PHE A 177 5.50 0.83 -4.53
CA PHE A 177 4.46 -0.04 -5.08
C PHE A 177 4.90 -1.50 -5.14
N PHE A 178 6.15 -1.73 -5.54
CA PHE A 178 6.73 -3.08 -5.57
C PHE A 178 6.72 -3.71 -4.17
N VAL A 179 7.31 -3.04 -3.17
CA VAL A 179 7.41 -3.59 -1.81
C VAL A 179 6.03 -3.69 -1.14
N GLN A 180 5.12 -2.76 -1.40
CA GLN A 180 3.72 -2.85 -0.97
C GLN A 180 3.04 -4.09 -1.54
N THR A 181 3.20 -4.38 -2.83
CA THR A 181 2.61 -5.58 -3.45
C THR A 181 3.16 -6.85 -2.83
N VAL A 182 4.49 -6.94 -2.69
CA VAL A 182 5.17 -8.10 -2.10
C VAL A 182 4.69 -8.31 -0.66
N ALA A 183 4.65 -7.25 0.14
CA ALA A 183 4.19 -7.33 1.53
C ALA A 183 2.69 -7.65 1.62
N PHE A 184 1.87 -7.14 0.70
CA PHE A 184 0.44 -7.42 0.66
C PHE A 184 0.19 -8.91 0.45
N VAL A 185 0.97 -9.55 -0.44
CA VAL A 185 0.91 -11.00 -0.68
C VAL A 185 1.51 -11.79 0.49
N ALA A 186 2.66 -11.39 1.02
CA ALA A 186 3.36 -12.10 2.09
C ALA A 186 2.61 -12.09 3.44
N PHE A 187 1.85 -11.02 3.71
CA PHE A 187 1.02 -10.87 4.91
C PHE A 187 -0.47 -11.09 4.62
N ASN A 188 -0.81 -11.69 3.47
CA ASN A 188 -2.20 -12.01 3.16
C ASN A 188 -2.72 -13.06 4.14
N LYS A 189 -3.64 -12.68 5.02
CA LYS A 189 -4.27 -13.59 5.99
C LYS A 189 -5.16 -14.66 5.33
#